data_AF-A0A9D2E466-F1
#
_entry.id   AF-A0A9D2E466-F1
#
_cell.length_a   1.000
_cell.length_b   1.000
_cell.length_c   1.000
_cell.angle_alpha   90.00
_cell.angle_beta   90.00
_cell.angle_gamma   90.00
#
_symmetry.space_group_name_H-M   'P 1'
#
loop_
_entity.id
_entity.type
_entity.pdbx_description
1 polymer ?
#
loop_
_entity_poly.entity_id
_entity_poly.type
_entity_poly.pdbx_seq_one_letter_code
_entity_poly.pdbx_strand_id
1 'polypeptide(L)' 'MKKTVLSVSKEVFRARAAGERDREMWRVYLADHRGRVGSLYSARAVMPGDEVEVDLAERDGRLLPCLVWD' A
#
# COMPACT_ATOMS: atom_id res chain seq x y z
N MET A 1 -6.27 8.92 -8.11
CA MET A 1 -6.86 8.00 -9.12
C MET A 1 -7.43 6.77 -8.43
N LYS A 2 -8.71 6.46 -8.64
CA LYS A 2 -9.37 5.28 -8.05
C LYS A 2 -8.93 3.97 -8.70
N LYS A 3 -8.77 2.92 -7.89
CA LYS A 3 -8.37 1.58 -8.30
C LYS A 3 -9.07 0.51 -7.45
N THR A 4 -9.48 -0.58 -8.09
CA THR A 4 -9.99 -1.76 -7.39
C THR A 4 -8.86 -2.64 -6.89
N VAL A 5 -8.94 -3.07 -5.64
CA VAL A 5 -8.01 -3.99 -5.01
C VAL A 5 -8.22 -5.40 -5.54
N LEU A 6 -7.18 -6.00 -6.11
CA LEU A 6 -7.24 -7.34 -6.69
C LEU A 6 -7.02 -8.43 -5.64
N SER A 7 -6.04 -8.21 -4.76
CA SER A 7 -5.67 -9.14 -3.70
C SER A 7 -4.88 -8.39 -2.62
N VAL A 8 -4.81 -8.96 -1.43
CA VAL A 8 -4.09 -8.39 -0.28
C VAL A 8 -3.32 -9.48 0.43
N SER A 9 -2.07 -9.19 0.81
CA SER A 9 -1.27 -10.00 1.73
C SER A 9 -1.01 -9.21 3.01
N LYS A 10 -1.12 -9.87 4.17
CA LYS A 10 -0.74 -9.27 5.45
C LYS A 10 0.72 -9.59 5.74
N GLU A 11 1.52 -8.57 6.02
CA GLU A 11 2.94 -8.68 6.33
C GLU A 11 3.26 -7.99 7.65
N VAL A 12 4.30 -8.47 8.35
CA VAL A 12 4.78 -7.86 9.60
C VAL A 12 6.16 -7.27 9.35
N PHE A 13 6.25 -5.95 9.45
CA PHE A 13 7.49 -5.21 9.32
C PHE A 13 8.14 -5.16 10.70
N ARG A 14 9.20 -5.94 10.86
CA ARG A 14 9.91 -6.04 12.13
C ARG A 14 10.62 -4.74 12.48
N ALA A 15 10.51 -4.34 13.74
CA ALA A 15 11.26 -3.25 14.32
C ALA A 15 12.77 -3.44 14.11
N ARG A 16 13.48 -2.35 13.78
CA ARG A 16 14.94 -2.40 13.56
C ARG A 16 15.73 -1.86 14.74
N ALA A 17 15.10 -1.08 15.61
CA ALA A 17 15.73 -0.48 16.78
C ALA A 17 15.02 -0.89 18.09
N ALA A 18 15.78 -0.93 19.19
CA ALA A 18 15.23 -1.20 20.52
C ALA A 18 14.24 -0.10 20.92
N GLY A 19 13.03 -0.48 21.32
CA GLY A 19 11.94 0.44 21.67
C GLY A 19 10.94 0.70 20.54
N GLU A 20 11.24 0.29 19.30
CA GLU A 20 10.26 0.28 18.22
C GLU A 20 9.39 -0.98 18.29
N ARG A 21 8.14 -0.87 17.79
CA ARG A 21 7.21 -2.00 17.67
C ARG A 21 7.14 -2.47 16.24
N ASP A 22 6.98 -3.78 16.08
CA ASP A 22 6.60 -4.39 14.81
C ASP A 22 5.31 -3.76 14.29
N ARG A 23 5.23 -3.59 12.96
CA ARG A 23 4.09 -2.98 12.30
C ARG A 23 3.43 -3.97 11.37
N GLU A 24 2.14 -4.20 11.56
CA GLU A 24 1.34 -4.90 10.57
C GLU A 24 1.09 -3.98 9.37
N MET A 25 1.34 -4.51 8.18
CA MET A 25 1.17 -3.82 6.91
C MET A 25 0.39 -4.71 5.96
N TRP A 26 -0.44 -4.09 5.12
CA TRP A 26 -1.19 -4.77 4.08
C TRP A 26 -0.54 -4.46 2.74
N ARG A 27 0.00 -5.48 2.09
CA ARG A 27 0.49 -5.39 0.71
C ARG A 27 -0.70 -5.53 -0.22
N VAL A 28 -1.06 -4.43 -0.86
CA VAL A 28 -2.24 -4.26 -1.71
C VAL A 28 -1.85 -4.39 -3.17
N TYR A 29 -2.41 -5.36 -3.88
CA TYR A 29 -2.12 -5.60 -5.30
C TYR A 29 -3.15 -4.90 -6.20
N LEU A 30 -2.66 -4.14 -7.17
CA LEU A 30 -3.44 -3.27 -8.05
C LEU A 30 -2.94 -3.39 -9.49
N ALA A 31 -3.84 -3.26 -10.46
CA ALA A 31 -3.48 -3.16 -11.87
C ALA A 31 -3.34 -1.70 -12.34
N ASP A 32 -2.33 -1.44 -13.16
CA ASP A 32 -2.23 -0.19 -13.92
C ASP A 32 -3.24 -0.14 -15.09
N HIS A 33 -3.23 0.94 -15.87
CA HIS A 33 -4.14 1.09 -17.01
C HIS A 33 -3.88 0.10 -18.16
N ARG A 34 -2.74 -0.62 -18.14
CA ARG A 34 -2.38 -1.65 -19.12
C ARG A 34 -2.60 -3.07 -18.58
N GLY A 35 -3.20 -3.21 -17.39
CA GLY A 35 -3.41 -4.50 -16.74
C GLY A 35 -2.17 -5.09 -16.06
N ARG A 36 -1.05 -4.35 -15.97
CA ARG A 36 0.16 -4.81 -15.26
C ARG A 36 -0.06 -4.69 -13.76
N VAL A 37 0.23 -5.76 -13.03
CA VAL A 37 0.02 -5.81 -11.58
C VAL A 37 1.27 -5.35 -10.83
N GLY A 38 1.07 -4.39 -9.93
CA GLY A 38 2.05 -3.96 -8.94
C GLY A 38 1.47 -4.05 -7.53
N SER A 39 2.24 -3.57 -6.54
CA SER A 39 1.76 -3.53 -5.16
C SER A 39 2.19 -2.27 -4.41
N LEU A 40 1.34 -1.82 -3.49
CA LEU A 40 1.61 -0.76 -2.52
C LEU A 40 1.38 -1.29 -1.10
N TYR A 41 1.94 -0.61 -0.10
CA TYR A 41 1.72 -0.96 1.31
C TYR A 41 0.75 0.01 1.96
N SER A 42 -0.20 -0.54 2.70
CA SER A 42 -1.14 0.19 3.56
C SER A 42 -0.84 -0.11 5.03
N ALA A 43 -0.96 0.90 5.88
CA ALA A 43 -1.02 0.73 7.34
C ALA A 43 -2.47 0.53 7.85
N ARG A 44 -3.48 0.74 6.99
CA ARG A 44 -4.88 0.43 7.24
C ARG A 44 -5.24 -0.93 6.63
N ALA A 45 -6.17 -1.66 7.25
CA ALA A 45 -6.68 -2.88 6.67
C ALA A 45 -7.40 -2.60 5.34
N VAL A 46 -7.18 -3.45 4.35
CA VAL A 46 -7.77 -3.39 3.00
C VAL A 46 -8.20 -4.79 2.62
N MET A 47 -9.31 -4.91 1.89
CA MET A 47 -9.85 -6.17 1.40
C MET A 47 -9.85 -6.23 -0.13
N PRO A 48 -9.75 -7.43 -0.73
CA PRO A 48 -10.02 -7.61 -2.16
C PRO A 48 -11.42 -7.10 -2.51
N GLY A 49 -11.53 -6.37 -3.62
CA GLY A 49 -12.77 -5.73 -4.07
C GLY A 49 -12.97 -4.29 -3.59
N ASP A 50 -12.22 -3.82 -2.59
CA ASP A 50 -12.28 -2.42 -2.17
C ASP A 50 -11.85 -1.47 -3.29
N GLU A 51 -12.44 -0.28 -3.34
CA GLU A 51 -11.93 0.84 -4.13
C GLU A 51 -11.02 1.72 -3.27
N VAL A 52 -9.80 1.97 -3.76
CA VAL A 52 -8.80 2.82 -3.10
C VAL A 52 -8.35 3.94 -4.02
N GLU A 53 -7.98 5.08 -3.44
CA GLU A 53 -7.34 6.16 -4.17
C GLU A 53 -5.82 6.00 -4.16
N VAL A 54 -5.20 6.11 -5.33
CA VAL A 54 -3.75 6.15 -5.52
C VAL A 54 -3.34 7.54 -5.97
N ASP A 55 -2.32 8.10 -5.31
CA ASP A 55 -1.68 9.36 -5.69
C ASP A 55 -0.15 9.26 -5.53
N LEU A 56 0.57 10.35 -5.73
CA LEU A 56 2.00 10.48 -5.52
C LEU A 56 2.30 11.22 -4.22
N ALA A 57 3.15 10.63 -3.39
CA ALA A 57 3.73 11.30 -2.22
C ALA A 57 5.24 11.39 -2.34
N GLU A 58 5.82 12.46 -1.80
CA GLU A 58 7.26 12.63 -1.68
C GLU A 58 7.80 11.73 -0.56
N ARG A 59 8.81 10.93 -0.89
CA ARG A 59 9.56 10.11 0.05
C ARG A 59 11.02 10.07 -0.36
N ASP A 60 11.89 10.50 0.54
CA ASP A 60 13.35 10.52 0.34
C ASP A 60 13.75 11.27 -0.95
N GLY A 61 13.08 12.39 -1.24
CA GLY A 61 13.32 13.24 -2.41
C GLY A 61 12.75 12.69 -3.72
N ARG A 62 11.91 11.65 -3.67
CA ARG A 62 11.30 11.03 -4.85
C ARG A 62 9.79 10.96 -4.71
N LEU A 63 9.08 11.27 -5.79
CA LEU A 63 7.64 11.02 -5.87
C LEU A 63 7.38 9.54 -6.11
N LEU A 64 6.72 8.89 -5.16
CA LEU A 64 6.37 7.48 -5.23
C LEU A 64 4.86 7.32 -5.11
N PRO A 65 4.25 6.30 -5.76
CA PRO A 65 2.84 6.03 -5.58
C PRO A 65 2.52 5.63 -4.13
N CYS A 66 1.41 6.13 -3.61
CA CYS A 66 0.90 5.79 -2.29
C CYS A 66 -0.62 5.63 -2.31
N LEU A 67 -1.16 4.98 -1.29
CA LEU A 67 -2.59 4.93 -1.04
C LEU A 67 -3.00 6.17 -0.26
N VAL A 68 -4.03 6.85 -0.73
CA VAL A 68 -4.63 8.02 -0.06
C VAL A 68 -5.90 7.56 0.63
N TRP A 69 -6.14 8.13 1.80
CA TRP A 69 -7.32 7.84 2.60
C TRP A 69 -8.03 9.14 2.89
N ASP A 70 -9.34 9.15 2.69
CA ASP A 70 -10.23 10.16 3.26
C ASP A 70 -10.29 10.04 4.80
#